data_AF-A0A7W6W4I4-F1
#
_entry.id   AF-A0A7W6W4I4-F1
#
_cell.length_a   1.000
_cell.length_b   1.000
_cell.length_c   1.000
_cell.angle_alpha   90.00
_cell.angle_beta   90.00
_cell.angle_gamma   90.00
#
_symmetry.space_group_name_H-M   'P 1'
#
loop_
_entity.id
_entity.type
_entity.pdbx_description
1 polymer ?
#
loop_
_entity_poly.entity_id
_entity_poly.type
_entity_poly.pdbx_seq_one_letter_code
_entity_poly.pdbx_strand_id
1 'polypeptide(L)'
;MSKLSDYLTARAAELNISQTTLAETVGMSQPSISDLFNGLTASPRKWREIADALQTPHEKMRDLMIEAGRDGGKPTRLPRSVTRLPIDELTRRDPYEPNATIDPGVKIPAASRYGRMLPVLGEAVGGSDGEYTFNGQVLDYVACPPSLANVLNAYAVWIDGESMYPRFRSGELAYVHPGLPARRGDDVIVQIRAREEDMPPRGFVKEFIGWASDHLVLHQFNPESQLKFPRSMVVSVHPIVMSGKY
;
A
#
# COMPACT_ATOMS: atom_id res chain seq x y z
N MET A 1 0.71 -33.40 28.05
CA MET A 1 -0.59 -33.58 27.37
C MET A 1 -1.35 -32.28 27.51
N SER A 2 -2.17 -31.92 26.53
CA SER A 2 -2.89 -30.63 26.58
C SER A 2 -4.07 -30.75 27.55
N LYS A 3 -4.40 -29.70 28.31
CA LYS A 3 -5.57 -29.73 29.21
C LYS A 3 -6.88 -30.00 28.45
N LEU A 4 -6.93 -29.63 27.17
CA LEU A 4 -8.04 -29.91 26.25
C LEU A 4 -8.20 -31.41 25.98
N SER A 5 -7.13 -32.13 25.66
CA SER A 5 -7.19 -33.59 25.38
C SER A 5 -7.66 -34.40 26.59
N ASP A 6 -7.19 -34.02 27.78
CA ASP A 6 -7.53 -34.72 29.02
C ASP A 6 -9.01 -34.51 29.39
N TYR A 7 -9.50 -33.28 29.19
CA TYR A 7 -10.91 -32.94 29.39
C TYR A 7 -11.85 -33.67 28.42
N LEU A 8 -11.50 -33.71 27.13
CA LEU A 8 -12.29 -34.41 26.10
C LEU A 8 -12.36 -35.92 26.36
N THR A 9 -11.26 -36.52 26.80
CA THR A 9 -11.20 -37.96 27.13
C THR A 9 -12.07 -38.29 28.34
N ALA A 10 -11.98 -37.49 29.41
CA ALA A 10 -12.82 -37.67 30.59
C ALA A 10 -14.31 -37.54 30.24
N ARG A 11 -14.67 -36.54 29.45
CA ARG A 11 -16.08 -36.27 29.11
C ARG A 11 -16.68 -37.32 28.17
N ALA A 12 -15.89 -37.84 27.23
CA ALA A 12 -16.32 -38.94 26.36
C ALA A 12 -16.54 -40.24 27.15
N ALA A 13 -15.70 -40.52 28.16
CA ALA A 13 -15.85 -41.68 29.04
C ALA A 13 -17.12 -41.58 29.91
N GLU A 14 -17.43 -40.39 30.45
CA GLU A 14 -18.65 -40.15 31.24
C GLU A 14 -19.94 -40.37 30.44
N LEU A 15 -19.93 -40.03 29.15
CA LEU A 15 -21.08 -40.16 28.27
C LEU A 15 -21.16 -41.55 27.58
N ASN A 16 -20.21 -42.46 27.84
CA ASN A 16 -20.05 -43.75 27.15
C ASN A 16 -20.02 -43.64 25.62
N ILE A 17 -19.54 -42.51 25.09
CA ILE A 17 -19.46 -42.27 23.65
C ILE A 17 -18.08 -42.72 23.17
N SER A 18 -18.06 -43.69 22.27
CA SER A 18 -16.80 -44.13 21.64
C SER A 18 -16.28 -43.06 20.67
N GLN A 19 -14.96 -42.97 20.52
CA GLN A 19 -14.34 -42.02 19.55
C GLN A 19 -14.82 -42.25 18.11
N THR A 20 -15.18 -43.49 17.77
CA THR A 20 -15.75 -43.86 16.46
C THR A 20 -17.16 -43.30 16.29
N THR A 21 -18.02 -43.44 17.31
CA THR A 21 -19.37 -42.90 17.31
C THR A 21 -19.36 -41.36 17.25
N LEU A 22 -18.41 -40.74 17.97
CA LEU A 22 -18.21 -39.28 17.92
C LEU A 22 -17.77 -38.82 16.52
N ALA A 23 -16.91 -39.58 15.84
CA ALA A 23 -16.42 -39.27 14.49
C ALA A 23 -17.54 -39.30 13.46
N GLU A 24 -18.39 -40.32 13.53
CA GLU A 24 -19.58 -40.45 12.68
C GLU A 24 -20.59 -39.32 12.93
N THR A 25 -20.85 -38.98 14.20
CA THR A 25 -21.84 -37.95 14.58
C THR A 25 -21.42 -36.56 14.10
N VAL A 26 -20.14 -36.22 14.24
CA VAL A 26 -19.59 -34.91 13.84
C VAL A 26 -19.27 -34.86 12.33
N GLY A 27 -19.24 -36.02 11.67
CA GLY A 27 -18.79 -36.14 10.27
C GLY A 27 -17.32 -35.76 10.13
N MET A 28 -16.47 -36.26 11.03
CA MET A 28 -15.01 -36.18 10.97
C MET A 28 -14.42 -37.58 10.80
N SER A 29 -13.20 -37.66 10.27
CA SER A 29 -12.51 -38.95 10.19
C SER A 29 -12.07 -39.39 11.60
N GLN A 30 -12.18 -40.70 11.89
CA GLN A 30 -11.73 -41.28 13.15
C GLN A 30 -10.27 -40.90 13.51
N PRO A 31 -9.31 -40.84 12.55
CA PRO A 31 -7.95 -40.38 12.85
C PRO A 31 -7.89 -38.94 13.35
N SER A 32 -8.70 -38.03 12.79
CA SER A 32 -8.71 -36.62 13.23
C SER A 32 -9.30 -36.44 14.63
N ILE A 33 -10.25 -37.29 15.05
CA ILE A 33 -10.72 -37.30 16.43
C ILE A 33 -9.67 -37.90 17.36
N SER A 34 -8.98 -38.96 16.94
CA SER A 34 -7.88 -39.52 17.71
C SER A 34 -6.75 -38.49 17.92
N ASP A 35 -6.39 -37.73 16.89
CA ASP A 35 -5.38 -36.66 16.98
C ASP A 35 -5.78 -35.53 17.94
N LEU A 36 -7.08 -35.21 18.00
CA LEU A 36 -7.62 -34.24 18.96
C LEU A 36 -7.51 -34.76 20.41
N PHE A 37 -7.89 -36.03 20.63
CA PHE A 37 -7.81 -36.67 21.95
C PHE A 37 -6.36 -36.94 22.39
N ASN A 38 -5.41 -37.01 21.45
CA ASN A 38 -3.98 -37.10 21.75
C ASN A 38 -3.30 -35.72 21.89
N GLY A 39 -4.06 -34.62 21.76
CA GLY A 39 -3.54 -33.25 21.91
C GLY A 39 -2.61 -32.81 20.77
N LEU A 40 -2.69 -33.47 19.60
CA LEU A 40 -1.92 -33.11 18.40
C LEU A 40 -2.59 -31.98 17.61
N THR A 41 -3.88 -31.73 17.85
CA THR A 41 -4.64 -30.64 17.25
C THR A 41 -5.24 -29.77 18.34
N ALA A 42 -4.84 -28.49 18.39
CA ALA A 42 -5.37 -27.53 19.37
C ALA A 42 -6.69 -26.89 18.93
N SER A 43 -6.99 -26.86 17.62
CA SER A 43 -8.21 -26.23 17.09
C SER A 43 -8.82 -27.01 15.91
N PRO A 44 -9.80 -27.89 16.16
CA PRO A 44 -10.51 -28.58 15.09
C PRO A 44 -11.53 -27.66 14.42
N ARG A 45 -11.71 -27.82 13.10
CA ARG A 45 -12.67 -27.01 12.31
C ARG A 45 -14.12 -27.12 12.80
N LYS A 46 -14.49 -28.29 13.34
CA LYS A 46 -15.83 -28.61 13.84
C LYS A 46 -15.89 -28.67 15.37
N TRP A 47 -15.23 -27.72 16.04
CA TRP A 47 -15.15 -27.71 17.51
C TRP A 47 -16.52 -27.50 18.19
N ARG A 48 -17.48 -26.88 17.51
CA ARG A 48 -18.84 -26.63 18.03
C ARG A 48 -19.65 -27.91 18.05
N GLU A 49 -19.62 -28.64 16.96
CA GLU A 49 -20.32 -29.93 16.82
C GLU A 49 -19.75 -30.98 17.79
N ILE A 50 -18.44 -30.93 18.07
CA ILE A 50 -17.81 -31.75 19.12
C ILE A 50 -18.28 -31.33 20.51
N ALA A 51 -18.36 -30.02 20.78
CA ALA A 51 -18.84 -29.50 22.06
C ALA A 51 -20.30 -29.91 22.32
N ASP A 52 -21.14 -29.82 21.29
CA ASP A 52 -22.53 -30.26 21.32
C ASP A 52 -22.65 -31.77 21.58
N ALA A 53 -21.87 -32.59 20.85
CA ALA A 53 -21.88 -34.04 21.03
C ALA A 53 -21.37 -34.48 22.41
N LEU A 54 -20.43 -33.74 23.00
CA LEU A 54 -19.90 -33.98 24.34
C LEU A 54 -20.65 -33.21 25.45
N GLN A 55 -21.78 -32.59 25.12
CA GLN A 55 -22.62 -31.80 26.02
C GLN A 55 -21.80 -30.82 26.89
N THR A 56 -20.81 -30.18 26.26
CA THR A 56 -19.91 -29.23 26.91
C THR A 56 -20.33 -27.82 26.52
N PRO A 57 -20.49 -26.89 27.48
CA PRO A 57 -20.74 -25.49 27.16
C PRO A 57 -19.68 -24.94 26.20
N HIS A 58 -20.13 -24.31 25.11
CA HIS A 58 -19.28 -23.73 24.09
C HIS A 58 -18.22 -22.77 24.62
N GLU A 59 -18.53 -22.03 25.69
CA GLU A 59 -17.61 -21.11 26.35
C GLU A 59 -16.44 -21.86 26.98
N LYS A 60 -16.74 -22.94 27.73
CA LYS A 60 -15.73 -23.77 28.39
C LYS A 60 -14.84 -24.49 27.36
N MET A 61 -15.41 -24.95 26.26
CA MET A 61 -14.64 -25.56 25.16
C MET A 61 -13.71 -24.53 24.50
N ARG A 62 -14.19 -23.31 24.27
CA ARG A 62 -13.41 -22.22 23.68
C ARG A 62 -12.22 -21.81 24.57
N ASP A 63 -12.42 -21.72 25.88
CA ASP A 63 -11.37 -21.33 26.80
C ASP A 63 -10.26 -22.40 26.86
N LEU A 64 -10.63 -23.68 26.86
CA LEU A 64 -9.67 -24.80 26.79
C LEU A 64 -8.89 -24.82 25.47
N MET A 65 -9.51 -24.42 24.34
CA MET A 65 -8.82 -24.28 23.05
C MET A 65 -7.83 -23.11 23.03
N ILE A 66 -8.19 -21.97 23.64
CA ILE A 66 -7.29 -20.82 23.76
C ILE A 66 -6.09 -21.16 24.64
N GLU A 67 -6.31 -21.91 25.72
CA GLU A 67 -5.25 -22.39 26.60
C GLU A 67 -4.34 -23.42 25.88
N ALA A 68 -4.92 -24.37 25.16
CA ALA A 68 -4.17 -25.36 24.37
C ALA A 68 -3.37 -24.72 23.20
N GLY A 69 -3.83 -23.60 22.65
CA GLY A 69 -3.11 -22.85 21.62
C GLY A 69 -1.92 -22.02 22.15
N ARG A 70 -1.89 -21.72 23.46
CA ARG A 70 -0.79 -20.99 24.12
C ARG A 70 0.38 -21.88 24.52
N ASP A 71 0.17 -23.19 24.65
CA ASP A 71 1.23 -24.20 24.83
C ASP A 71 1.97 -24.44 23.49
N GLY A 72 2.65 -23.39 22.99
CA GLY A 72 3.34 -23.31 21.70
C GLY A 72 4.63 -24.15 21.60
N GLY A 73 4.59 -25.41 22.04
CA GLY A 73 5.78 -26.26 22.17
C GLY A 73 5.87 -27.45 21.19
N LYS A 74 4.94 -27.67 20.26
CA LYS A 74 5.01 -28.83 19.34
C LYS A 74 4.58 -28.51 17.90
N PRO A 75 5.27 -29.06 16.88
CA PRO A 75 5.07 -28.71 15.48
C PRO A 75 3.78 -29.36 14.94
N THR A 76 2.82 -28.53 14.57
CA THR A 76 1.62 -28.97 13.84
C THR A 76 2.03 -29.50 12.46
N ARG A 77 1.99 -30.81 12.24
CA ARG A 77 2.21 -31.41 10.92
C ARG A 77 0.99 -31.17 10.03
N LEU A 78 1.20 -30.52 8.88
CA LEU A 78 0.17 -30.35 7.85
C LEU A 78 -0.18 -31.73 7.23
N PRO A 79 -1.47 -32.05 7.04
CA PRO A 79 -1.90 -33.31 6.44
C PRO A 79 -1.49 -33.41 4.97
N ARG A 80 -1.02 -34.61 4.58
CA ARG A 80 -0.47 -34.96 3.26
C ARG A 80 -1.48 -34.97 2.10
N SER A 81 -2.72 -34.54 2.32
CA SER A 81 -3.81 -34.58 1.33
C SER A 81 -4.05 -33.24 0.63
N VAL A 82 -2.99 -32.52 0.28
CA VAL A 82 -3.04 -31.59 -0.85
C VAL A 82 -2.69 -32.40 -2.09
N THR A 83 -3.67 -33.14 -2.58
CA THR A 83 -3.62 -33.70 -3.93
C THR A 83 -3.37 -32.53 -4.88
N ARG A 84 -2.17 -32.49 -5.47
CA ARG A 84 -1.86 -31.63 -6.61
C ARG A 84 -2.95 -31.89 -7.65
N LEU A 85 -3.80 -30.91 -7.88
CA LEU A 85 -4.58 -30.88 -9.11
C LEU A 85 -3.58 -30.82 -10.27
N PRO A 86 -3.75 -31.61 -11.34
CA PRO A 86 -2.91 -31.51 -12.52
C PRO A 86 -3.01 -30.09 -13.09
N ILE A 87 -1.85 -29.49 -13.38
CA ILE A 87 -1.68 -28.09 -13.79
C ILE A 87 -2.36 -27.79 -15.15
N ASP A 88 -2.81 -28.81 -15.89
CA ASP A 88 -3.34 -28.66 -17.25
C ASP A 88 -4.69 -27.94 -17.36
N GLU A 89 -5.53 -27.91 -16.32
CA GLU A 89 -6.88 -27.33 -16.43
C GLU A 89 -6.99 -25.84 -16.05
N LEU A 90 -5.90 -25.24 -15.55
CA LEU A 90 -5.78 -23.80 -15.31
C LEU A 90 -5.35 -23.01 -16.57
N THR A 91 -5.10 -23.69 -17.69
CA THR A 91 -4.74 -23.05 -18.97
C THR A 91 -5.93 -22.63 -19.83
N ARG A 92 -7.11 -22.37 -19.23
CA ARG A 92 -8.08 -21.48 -19.88
C ARG A 92 -7.53 -20.06 -19.79
N ARG A 93 -6.71 -19.77 -20.80
CA ARG A 93 -6.12 -18.46 -21.15
C ARG A 93 -7.16 -17.36 -20.97
N ASP A 94 -7.05 -16.61 -19.88
CA ASP A 94 -7.24 -15.17 -20.00
C ASP A 94 -6.08 -14.67 -20.88
N PRO A 95 -6.31 -14.08 -22.06
CA PRO A 95 -5.24 -13.80 -23.02
C PRO A 95 -4.19 -12.78 -22.55
N TYR A 96 -4.38 -12.16 -21.39
CA TYR A 96 -3.46 -11.17 -20.84
C TYR A 96 -3.35 -11.31 -19.31
N GLU A 97 -2.57 -12.30 -18.86
CA GLU A 97 -1.93 -12.18 -17.54
C GLU A 97 -0.70 -11.26 -17.68
N PRO A 98 -0.49 -10.28 -16.78
CA PRO A 98 0.69 -9.43 -16.79
C PRO A 98 1.95 -10.30 -16.61
N ASN A 99 2.67 -10.52 -17.71
CA ASN A 99 3.83 -11.41 -17.82
C ASN A 99 5.15 -10.72 -17.43
N ALA A 100 5.10 -9.68 -16.60
CA ALA A 100 6.28 -8.99 -16.10
C ALA A 100 7.02 -9.86 -15.08
N THR A 101 7.88 -10.75 -15.55
CA THR A 101 8.86 -11.45 -14.70
C THR A 101 10.19 -10.71 -14.79
N ILE A 102 10.73 -10.28 -13.65
CA ILE A 102 12.09 -9.72 -13.58
C ILE A 102 13.06 -10.86 -13.88
N ASP A 103 13.83 -10.72 -14.96
CA ASP A 103 14.86 -11.70 -15.33
C ASP A 103 15.86 -11.88 -14.16
N PRO A 104 16.13 -13.12 -13.70
CA PRO A 104 17.09 -13.39 -12.62
C PRO A 104 18.52 -12.88 -12.91
N GLY A 105 18.83 -12.58 -14.18
CA GLY A 105 20.09 -11.96 -14.62
C GLY A 105 20.11 -10.43 -14.53
N VAL A 106 19.00 -9.77 -14.19
CA VAL A 106 18.98 -8.31 -13.96
C VAL A 106 19.76 -8.04 -12.67
N LYS A 107 20.96 -7.49 -12.82
CA LYS A 107 21.68 -6.87 -11.72
C LYS A 107 20.84 -5.68 -11.24
N ILE A 108 20.04 -5.88 -10.21
CA ILE A 108 19.44 -4.79 -9.46
C ILE A 108 20.63 -3.96 -8.97
N PRO A 109 20.82 -2.72 -9.45
CA PRO A 109 21.91 -1.90 -8.96
C PRO A 109 21.75 -1.84 -7.45
N ALA A 110 22.82 -2.11 -6.71
CA ALA A 110 22.83 -1.97 -5.26
C ALA A 110 22.48 -0.51 -4.97
N ALA A 111 21.19 -0.24 -4.77
CA ALA A 111 20.73 1.05 -4.33
C ALA A 111 21.49 1.29 -3.03
N SER A 112 22.23 2.39 -2.98
CA SER A 112 22.67 2.97 -1.72
C SER A 112 21.49 2.81 -0.74
N ARG A 113 21.75 2.28 0.47
CA ARG A 113 20.68 1.91 1.42
C ARG A 113 19.73 3.07 1.73
N TYR A 114 20.18 4.28 1.40
CA TYR A 114 19.35 5.44 1.09
C TYR A 114 19.64 5.78 -0.37
N GLY A 115 18.68 5.53 -1.28
CA GLY A 115 18.81 5.97 -2.67
C GLY A 115 19.18 7.45 -2.74
N ARG A 116 19.59 7.93 -3.92
CA ARG A 116 19.81 9.36 -4.18
C ARG A 116 18.78 10.20 -3.42
N MET A 117 19.18 11.24 -2.70
CA MET A 117 18.21 12.14 -2.05
C MET A 117 17.87 13.28 -3.02
N LEU A 118 16.61 13.72 -3.00
CA LEU A 118 16.17 14.90 -3.76
C LEU A 118 16.17 16.12 -2.85
N PRO A 119 16.70 17.26 -3.31
CA PRO A 119 16.55 18.51 -2.60
C PRO A 119 15.09 18.96 -2.65
N VAL A 120 14.57 19.41 -1.53
CA VAL A 120 13.30 20.12 -1.43
C VAL A 120 13.58 21.60 -1.67
N LEU A 121 12.97 22.17 -2.71
CA LEU A 121 13.17 23.54 -3.16
C LEU A 121 11.89 24.37 -2.98
N GLY A 122 12.08 25.68 -2.92
CA GLY A 122 10.99 26.66 -2.93
C GLY A 122 10.53 27.03 -1.53
N GLU A 123 10.75 28.29 -1.16
CA GLU A 123 10.14 28.87 0.04
C GLU A 123 8.70 29.27 -0.29
N ALA A 124 7.74 28.72 0.45
CA ALA A 124 6.34 29.11 0.34
C ALA A 124 6.21 30.55 0.84
N VAL A 125 5.84 31.46 -0.06
CA VAL A 125 5.54 32.85 0.29
C VAL A 125 4.10 32.87 0.74
N GLY A 126 3.88 32.98 2.05
CA GLY A 126 2.55 32.97 2.65
C GLY A 126 1.58 33.90 1.89
N GLY A 127 0.60 33.27 1.24
CA GLY A 127 -0.41 33.91 0.40
C GLY A 127 -1.55 32.91 0.13
N SER A 128 -2.71 33.39 -0.31
CA SER A 128 -3.90 32.53 -0.49
C SER A 128 -3.72 31.44 -1.55
N ASP A 129 -2.81 31.66 -2.51
CA ASP A 129 -2.74 30.87 -3.74
C ASP A 129 -1.59 29.84 -3.75
N GLY A 130 -0.77 29.80 -2.67
CA GLY A 130 0.39 28.91 -2.57
C GLY A 130 1.51 29.31 -3.55
N GLU A 131 2.02 30.53 -3.42
CA GLU A 131 3.10 31.05 -4.26
C GLU A 131 4.46 30.60 -3.74
N TYR A 132 5.37 30.21 -4.64
CA TYR A 132 6.73 29.81 -4.26
C TYR A 132 7.76 30.80 -4.78
N THR A 133 8.78 31.09 -3.98
CA THR A 133 9.98 31.76 -4.49
C THR A 133 11.06 30.72 -4.75
N PHE A 134 11.43 30.54 -6.02
CA PHE A 134 12.54 29.65 -6.40
C PHE A 134 13.84 30.45 -6.50
N ASN A 135 14.48 30.68 -5.36
CA ASN A 135 15.80 31.33 -5.23
C ASN A 135 16.98 30.34 -5.27
N GLY A 136 16.71 29.04 -5.47
CA GLY A 136 17.72 27.98 -5.45
C GLY A 136 18.11 27.49 -4.05
N GLN A 137 17.47 27.99 -3.00
CA GLN A 137 17.69 27.50 -1.64
C GLN A 137 17.08 26.11 -1.46
N VAL A 138 17.86 25.22 -0.83
CA VAL A 138 17.42 23.89 -0.43
C VAL A 138 16.90 23.97 1.00
N LEU A 139 15.64 23.58 1.20
CA LEU A 139 15.00 23.57 2.52
C LEU A 139 15.24 22.24 3.27
N ASP A 140 15.20 21.12 2.55
CA ASP A 140 15.31 19.78 3.12
C ASP A 140 15.78 18.77 2.06
N TYR A 141 15.99 17.51 2.44
CA TYR A 141 16.28 16.39 1.55
C TYR A 141 15.34 15.22 1.81
N VAL A 142 14.72 14.74 0.74
CA VAL A 142 13.77 13.62 0.79
C VAL A 142 14.28 12.42 -0.01
N ALA A 143 13.82 11.22 0.33
CA ALA A 143 14.21 10.02 -0.41
C ALA A 143 13.73 10.11 -1.87
N CYS A 144 14.62 9.87 -2.83
CA CYS A 144 14.22 9.88 -4.25
C CYS A 144 13.39 8.64 -4.57
N PRO A 145 12.16 8.80 -5.11
CA PRO A 145 11.41 7.68 -5.61
C PRO A 145 12.15 7.03 -6.79
N PRO A 146 11.97 5.72 -7.02
CA PRO A 146 12.64 5.02 -8.12
C PRO A 146 12.43 5.65 -9.50
N SER A 147 11.27 6.30 -9.72
CA SER A 147 10.94 7.02 -10.97
C SER A 147 11.82 8.22 -11.26
N LEU A 148 12.44 8.84 -10.24
CA LEU A 148 13.30 10.02 -10.37
C LEU A 148 14.79 9.72 -10.14
N ALA A 149 15.15 8.46 -9.87
CA ALA A 149 16.51 8.09 -9.47
C ALA A 149 17.57 8.54 -10.50
N ASN A 150 17.27 8.40 -11.80
CA ASN A 150 18.17 8.75 -12.91
C ASN A 150 17.88 10.12 -13.55
N VAL A 151 16.97 10.90 -12.98
CA VAL A 151 16.51 12.17 -13.58
C VAL A 151 17.41 13.31 -13.13
N LEU A 152 18.14 13.93 -14.05
CA LEU A 152 19.00 15.06 -13.72
C LEU A 152 18.18 16.23 -13.19
N ASN A 153 18.69 16.88 -12.13
CA ASN A 153 18.05 18.05 -11.49
C ASN A 153 16.64 17.82 -10.94
N ALA A 154 16.19 16.58 -10.79
CA ALA A 154 14.94 16.28 -10.06
C ALA A 154 14.97 16.91 -8.66
N TYR A 155 13.81 17.40 -8.22
CA TYR A 155 13.63 18.06 -6.94
C TYR A 155 12.22 17.81 -6.41
N ALA A 156 12.00 18.15 -5.14
CA ALA A 156 10.69 18.10 -4.53
C ALA A 156 10.27 19.50 -4.03
N VAL A 157 8.98 19.71 -3.83
CA VAL A 157 8.41 20.97 -3.29
C VAL A 157 7.29 20.62 -2.34
N TRP A 158 7.22 21.30 -1.20
CA TRP A 158 6.07 21.22 -0.32
C TRP A 158 4.91 22.00 -0.92
N ILE A 159 3.74 21.39 -1.00
CA ILE A 159 2.54 22.08 -1.42
C ILE A 159 2.04 22.95 -0.27
N ASP A 160 2.07 24.26 -0.48
CA ASP A 160 1.42 25.27 0.32
C ASP A 160 0.15 25.81 -0.38
N GLY A 161 -0.82 26.22 0.41
CA GLY A 161 -2.12 26.69 -0.06
C GLY A 161 -3.13 25.59 -0.42
N GLU A 162 -4.37 26.02 -0.69
CA GLU A 162 -5.50 25.13 -0.99
C GLU A 162 -5.93 25.21 -2.46
N SER A 163 -5.18 25.92 -3.30
CA SER A 163 -5.61 26.26 -4.65
C SER A 163 -5.84 25.05 -5.56
N MET A 164 -5.19 23.93 -5.25
CA MET A 164 -5.32 22.66 -5.96
C MET A 164 -6.12 21.61 -5.18
N TYR A 165 -6.79 21.98 -4.08
CA TYR A 165 -7.69 21.06 -3.39
C TYR A 165 -8.88 20.70 -4.30
N PRO A 166 -9.29 19.42 -4.42
CA PRO A 166 -8.88 18.26 -3.62
C PRO A 166 -7.68 17.45 -4.16
N ARG A 167 -7.10 17.84 -5.30
CA ARG A 167 -6.02 17.11 -5.98
C ARG A 167 -4.70 17.12 -5.19
N PHE A 168 -4.33 18.28 -4.64
CA PHE A 168 -3.23 18.45 -3.69
C PHE A 168 -3.74 19.13 -2.43
N ARG A 169 -3.30 18.62 -1.28
CA ARG A 169 -3.56 19.25 0.02
C ARG A 169 -2.34 20.03 0.47
N SER A 170 -2.59 21.08 1.26
CA SER A 170 -1.53 21.77 1.98
C SER A 170 -0.74 20.78 2.85
N GLY A 171 0.59 20.87 2.79
CA GLY A 171 1.54 19.99 3.45
C GLY A 171 1.84 18.68 2.72
N GLU A 172 1.30 18.45 1.51
CA GLU A 172 1.73 17.32 0.68
C GLU A 172 3.09 17.59 0.02
N LEU A 173 3.89 16.55 -0.19
CA LEU A 173 5.16 16.65 -0.89
C LEU A 173 4.96 16.30 -2.36
N ALA A 174 5.32 17.20 -3.26
CA ALA A 174 5.28 16.99 -4.70
C ALA A 174 6.69 16.72 -5.26
N TYR A 175 6.81 15.70 -6.11
CA TYR A 175 8.05 15.29 -6.75
C TYR A 175 8.04 15.71 -8.23
N VAL A 176 9.10 16.39 -8.65
CA VAL A 176 9.11 17.14 -9.92
C VAL A 176 10.16 16.59 -10.87
N HIS A 177 9.77 16.43 -12.14
CA HIS A 177 10.66 16.02 -13.22
C HIS A 177 10.92 17.18 -14.19
N PRO A 178 12.02 17.93 -14.06
CA PRO A 178 12.27 19.11 -14.89
C PRO A 178 12.56 18.77 -16.37
N GLY A 179 13.07 17.57 -16.66
CA GLY A 179 13.43 17.17 -18.03
C GLY A 179 12.27 16.63 -18.88
N LEU A 180 11.04 16.53 -18.36
CA LEU A 180 9.90 16.00 -19.10
C LEU A 180 9.04 17.14 -19.65
N PRO A 181 8.56 17.06 -20.90
CA PRO A 181 7.57 17.99 -21.39
C PRO A 181 6.22 17.75 -20.69
N ALA A 182 5.59 18.83 -20.22
CA ALA A 182 4.25 18.77 -19.64
C ALA A 182 3.19 18.43 -20.72
N ARG A 183 2.26 17.54 -20.37
CA ARG A 183 1.13 17.13 -21.22
C ARG A 183 -0.17 17.66 -20.63
N ARG A 184 -1.18 17.80 -21.49
CA ARG A 184 -2.52 18.22 -21.06
C ARG A 184 -3.07 17.26 -20.00
N GLY A 185 -3.49 17.81 -18.87
CA GLY A 185 -3.95 17.08 -17.70
C GLY A 185 -2.84 16.75 -16.70
N ASP A 186 -1.57 17.05 -17.00
CA ASP A 186 -0.49 16.87 -16.03
C ASP A 186 -0.55 17.99 -14.98
N ASP A 187 -0.29 17.63 -13.72
CA ASP A 187 -0.01 18.59 -12.67
C ASP A 187 1.39 19.17 -12.88
N VAL A 188 1.54 20.49 -12.84
CA VAL A 188 2.81 21.17 -13.14
C VAL A 188 3.15 22.21 -12.09
N ILE A 189 4.46 22.39 -11.88
CA ILE A 189 5.02 23.58 -11.26
C ILE A 189 5.44 24.53 -12.37
N VAL A 190 4.87 25.73 -12.36
CA VAL A 190 5.17 26.77 -13.34
C VAL A 190 5.90 27.91 -12.67
N GLN A 191 7.01 28.33 -13.25
CA GLN A 191 7.72 29.54 -12.82
C GLN A 191 7.34 30.69 -13.77
N ILE A 192 6.72 31.71 -13.21
CA ILE A 192 6.31 32.92 -13.91
C ILE A 192 7.19 34.07 -13.44
N ARG A 193 7.80 34.79 -14.39
CA ARG A 193 8.56 36.01 -14.10
C ARG A 193 7.59 37.08 -13.59
N ALA A 194 7.97 37.79 -12.54
CA ALA A 194 7.20 38.94 -12.07
C ALA A 194 7.18 40.06 -13.14
N ARG A 195 6.16 40.93 -13.09
CA ARG A 195 6.11 42.11 -13.97
C ARG A 195 7.15 43.16 -13.60
N GLU A 196 7.59 43.18 -12.34
CA GLU A 196 8.65 44.05 -11.84
C GLU A 196 10.01 43.35 -11.99
N GLU A 197 10.97 44.06 -12.57
CA GLU A 197 12.23 43.51 -13.07
C GLU A 197 13.17 43.01 -11.94
N ASP A 198 12.92 43.43 -10.70
CA ASP A 198 13.76 43.13 -9.52
C ASP A 198 13.14 42.07 -8.57
N MET A 199 11.99 41.50 -8.94
CA MET A 199 11.30 40.49 -8.14
C MET A 199 11.64 39.08 -8.62
N PRO A 200 11.93 38.12 -7.70
CA PRO A 200 12.22 36.76 -8.09
C PRO A 200 11.02 36.10 -8.77
N PRO A 201 11.24 35.12 -9.67
CA PRO A 201 10.17 34.42 -10.34
C PRO A 201 9.30 33.67 -9.33
N ARG A 202 7.98 33.74 -9.53
CA ARG A 202 6.99 33.09 -8.68
C ARG A 202 6.61 31.74 -9.24
N GLY A 203 6.58 30.76 -8.37
CA GLY A 203 6.13 29.40 -8.61
C GLY A 203 4.65 29.24 -8.36
N PHE A 204 3.97 28.50 -9.22
CA PHE A 204 2.58 28.11 -9.06
C PHE A 204 2.44 26.61 -9.32
N VAL A 205 1.64 25.93 -8.49
CA VAL A 205 1.23 24.54 -8.73
C VAL A 205 -0.18 24.56 -9.31
N LYS A 206 -0.34 24.08 -10.54
CA LYS A 206 -1.61 24.06 -11.28
C LYS A 206 -1.72 22.85 -12.20
N GLU A 207 -2.91 22.56 -12.70
CA GLU A 207 -3.10 21.58 -13.77
C GLU A 207 -2.80 22.23 -15.13
N PHE A 208 -1.99 21.58 -15.96
CA PHE A 208 -1.65 22.06 -17.29
C PHE A 208 -2.75 21.70 -18.29
N ILE A 209 -3.44 22.71 -18.83
CA ILE A 209 -4.44 22.49 -19.89
C ILE A 209 -3.78 22.48 -21.26
N GLY A 210 -2.82 23.37 -21.49
CA GLY A 210 -2.13 23.44 -22.77
C GLY A 210 -1.50 24.81 -23.05
N TRP A 211 -0.80 24.86 -24.18
CA TRP A 211 -0.36 26.09 -24.79
C TRP A 211 -1.41 26.56 -25.81
N ALA A 212 -1.87 27.79 -25.64
CA ALA A 212 -2.48 28.55 -26.72
C ALA A 212 -1.38 29.25 -27.56
N SER A 213 -1.79 29.94 -28.63
CA SER A 213 -0.87 30.59 -29.57
C SER A 213 0.11 31.57 -28.91
N ASP A 214 -0.34 32.29 -27.87
CA ASP A 214 0.38 33.37 -27.21
C ASP A 214 0.47 33.24 -25.67
N HIS A 215 -0.33 32.35 -25.07
CA HIS A 215 -0.41 32.19 -23.62
C HIS A 215 -0.42 30.73 -23.17
N LEU A 216 0.08 30.50 -21.96
CA LEU A 216 -0.06 29.27 -21.20
C LEU A 216 -1.41 29.27 -20.49
N VAL A 217 -2.15 28.16 -20.59
CA VAL A 217 -3.42 27.96 -19.88
C VAL A 217 -3.22 26.94 -18.77
N LEU A 218 -3.52 27.37 -17.55
CA LEU A 218 -3.47 26.56 -16.34
C LEU A 218 -4.85 26.51 -15.71
N HIS A 219 -5.14 25.41 -15.03
CA HIS A 219 -6.39 25.21 -14.32
C HIS A 219 -6.12 25.07 -12.82
N GLN A 220 -6.96 25.76 -12.05
CA GLN A 220 -6.99 25.76 -10.60
C GLN A 220 -8.31 25.15 -10.14
N PHE A 221 -8.28 24.32 -9.11
CA PHE A 221 -9.47 23.65 -8.58
C PHE A 221 -10.23 24.48 -7.54
N ASN A 222 -9.54 25.32 -6.75
CA ASN A 222 -10.16 26.05 -5.65
C ASN A 222 -9.65 27.52 -5.53
N PRO A 223 -10.50 28.53 -5.76
CA PRO A 223 -11.74 28.43 -6.52
C PRO A 223 -11.47 27.91 -7.94
N GLU A 224 -12.45 27.21 -8.53
CA GLU A 224 -12.34 26.68 -9.89
C GLU A 224 -12.15 27.83 -10.88
N SER A 225 -11.00 27.88 -11.53
CA SER A 225 -10.65 28.98 -12.42
C SER A 225 -9.56 28.59 -13.41
N GLN A 226 -9.53 29.25 -14.56
CA GLN A 226 -8.47 29.10 -15.55
C GLN A 226 -7.58 30.33 -15.53
N LEU A 227 -6.30 30.12 -15.22
CA LEU A 227 -5.29 31.17 -15.24
C LEU A 227 -4.60 31.17 -16.60
N LYS A 228 -4.38 32.37 -17.14
CA LYS A 228 -3.74 32.57 -18.44
C LYS A 228 -2.52 33.45 -18.25
N PHE A 229 -1.36 32.94 -18.67
CA PHE A 229 -0.09 33.66 -18.57
C PHE A 229 0.53 33.86 -19.94
N PRO A 230 0.95 35.07 -20.33
CA PRO A 230 1.66 35.29 -21.59
C PRO A 230 2.91 34.41 -21.67
N ARG A 231 3.16 33.80 -22.84
CA ARG A 231 4.32 32.91 -23.04
C ARG A 231 5.65 33.59 -22.71
N SER A 232 5.75 34.91 -22.92
CA SER A 232 6.94 35.72 -22.59
C SER A 232 7.27 35.78 -21.10
N MET A 233 6.29 35.56 -20.22
CA MET A 233 6.47 35.58 -18.77
C MET A 233 6.79 34.19 -18.20
N VAL A 234 6.57 33.11 -18.95
CA VAL A 234 6.80 31.74 -18.48
C VAL A 234 8.28 31.42 -18.57
N VAL A 235 8.92 31.18 -17.42
CA VAL A 235 10.34 30.79 -17.32
C VAL A 235 10.48 29.29 -17.55
N SER A 236 9.68 28.49 -16.83
CA SER A 236 9.71 27.04 -16.94
C SER A 236 8.38 26.41 -16.53
N VAL A 237 8.13 25.21 -17.05
CA VAL A 237 6.99 24.36 -16.72
C VAL A 237 7.55 22.98 -16.45
N HIS A 238 7.46 22.51 -15.21
CA HIS A 238 7.98 21.21 -14.81
C HIS A 238 6.83 20.31 -14.33
N PRO A 239 6.62 19.12 -14.92
CA PRO A 239 5.59 18.20 -14.48
C PRO A 239 5.89 17.58 -13.11
N ILE A 240 4.82 17.43 -12.33
CA ILE A 240 4.79 16.69 -11.07
C ILE A 240 4.47 15.24 -11.41
N VAL A 241 5.38 14.33 -11.05
CA VAL A 241 5.23 12.90 -11.37
C VAL A 241 4.60 12.11 -10.23
N MET A 242 4.68 12.62 -9.00
CA MET A 242 4.16 11.96 -7.82
C MET A 242 3.89 13.00 -6.73
N SER A 243 2.88 12.75 -5.90
CA SER A 243 2.70 13.45 -4.63
C SER A 243 2.32 12.48 -3.53
N GLY A 244 2.59 12.85 -2.29
CA GLY A 244 2.20 12.04 -1.14
C GLY A 244 2.21 12.84 0.16
N LYS A 245 1.36 12.40 1.08
CA LYS A 245 1.42 12.81 2.48
C LYS A 245 2.35 11.84 3.23
N TYR A 246 3.13 12.38 4.14
CA TYR A 246 4.01 11.65 5.07
C TYR A 246 3.23 10.65 5.93
#